data_AF-A0A3S5IZ39-F1
#
_entry.id   AF-A0A3S5IZ39-F1
#
_cell.length_a   1.000
_cell.length_b   1.000
_cell.length_c   1.000
_cell.angle_alpha   90.00
_cell.angle_beta   90.00
_cell.angle_gamma   90.00
#
_symmetry.space_group_name_H-M   'P 1'
#
loop_
_entity.id
_entity.type
_entity.pdbx_description
1 polymer ?
#
loop_
_entity_poly.entity_id
_entity_poly.type
_entity_poly.pdbx_seq_one_letter_code
_entity_poly.pdbx_strand_id
1 'polypeptide(L)'
;MKQLLILCLLSLPAQAHGQETSPTQLPPATTDQTQPLPQSKDDQKQSSGAKKPGFDPIDKIEKSLEARRKQIAEARKKARNRARAQREAQQPEEPALILPSNSSPKKDLSGNWILQGESLKETLVRQFQKTVGKDASFKLGKITGKYTVSVSPDLTKLTAAWEEWKMDSTTTRGERSVTLSVSVDGTQEYEILQIVDGKNPKMRKIEIKLIEDKTASQSFFEGIKMRTKVDLPALSSGHWSLHEETFYLQGSGQETAWKFIPHPAE
;
A
#
# COMPACT_ATOMS: atom_id res chain seq x y z
N MET A 1 16.89 -6.56 -3.21
CA MET A 1 16.74 -6.12 -4.61
C MET A 1 15.84 -4.90 -4.62
N LYS A 2 16.37 -3.74 -5.02
CA LYS A 2 15.75 -2.42 -4.87
C LYS A 2 14.71 -2.20 -5.98
N GLN A 3 13.47 -1.90 -5.61
CA GLN A 3 12.42 -1.43 -6.52
C GLN A 3 12.82 -0.04 -7.04
N LEU A 4 13.17 0.04 -8.32
CA LEU A 4 13.27 1.32 -9.02
C LEU A 4 11.87 1.71 -9.51
N LEU A 5 11.28 2.67 -8.78
CA LEU A 5 10.34 3.65 -9.29
C LEU A 5 10.86 4.22 -10.61
N ILE A 6 10.20 3.91 -11.74
CA ILE A 6 10.34 4.69 -12.97
C ILE A 6 9.03 5.44 -13.15
N LEU A 7 9.01 6.61 -12.50
CA LEU A 7 8.01 7.66 -12.58
C LEU A 7 8.28 8.59 -13.78
N CYS A 8 8.93 8.08 -14.83
CA CYS A 8 9.37 8.88 -15.97
C CYS A 8 8.94 8.21 -17.25
N LEU A 9 7.86 8.72 -17.87
CA LEU A 9 7.69 8.90 -19.32
C LEU A 9 6.30 9.50 -19.66
N LEU A 10 5.87 10.52 -18.90
CA LEU A 10 4.73 11.40 -19.27
C LEU A 10 5.07 12.89 -19.08
N SER A 11 6.31 13.29 -19.35
CA SER A 11 6.69 14.70 -19.42
C SER A 11 6.82 15.12 -20.89
N LEU A 12 5.73 15.63 -21.46
CA LEU A 12 5.79 16.45 -22.66
C LEU A 12 6.23 17.88 -22.27
N PRO A 13 7.15 18.53 -23.01
CA PRO A 13 7.68 19.84 -22.65
C PRO A 13 6.63 20.93 -22.89
N ALA A 14 6.28 21.67 -21.85
CA ALA A 14 5.61 22.96 -21.99
C ALA A 14 6.67 24.00 -22.39
N GLN A 15 6.54 24.59 -23.57
CA GLN A 15 7.32 25.75 -23.97
C GLN A 15 7.02 26.92 -23.04
N ALA A 16 8.06 27.50 -22.44
CA ALA A 16 7.99 28.77 -21.73
C ALA A 16 8.57 29.89 -22.60
N HIS A 17 7.74 30.88 -22.89
CA HIS A 17 8.03 32.19 -23.48
C HIS A 17 6.89 33.09 -22.99
N GLY A 18 7.03 34.30 -22.46
CA GLY A 18 8.12 35.10 -21.89
C GLY A 18 7.46 35.82 -20.67
N GLN A 19 7.89 36.91 -20.05
CA GLN A 19 9.01 37.85 -20.12
C GLN A 19 8.76 38.80 -18.92
N GLU A 20 9.81 39.08 -18.13
CA GLU A 20 10.16 40.29 -17.36
C GLU A 20 9.08 41.00 -16.48
N THR A 21 9.32 41.30 -15.20
CA THR A 21 10.19 42.42 -14.76
C THR A 21 10.43 42.42 -13.23
N SER A 22 11.72 42.42 -12.84
CA SER A 22 12.44 43.29 -11.86
C SER A 22 12.00 43.53 -10.39
N PRO A 23 12.96 43.91 -9.50
CA PRO A 23 13.13 43.32 -8.16
C PRO A 23 12.90 44.28 -6.98
N THR A 24 12.63 43.72 -5.79
CA THR A 24 12.61 44.48 -4.53
C THR A 24 14.02 44.57 -3.92
N GLN A 25 14.52 45.81 -3.81
CA GLN A 25 15.72 46.20 -3.06
C GLN A 25 15.61 45.88 -1.56
N LEU A 26 16.70 45.38 -0.97
CA LEU A 26 17.00 45.43 0.47
C LEU A 26 18.14 46.44 0.69
N PRO A 27 18.06 47.37 1.67
CA PRO A 27 19.18 48.22 2.04
C PRO A 27 20.19 47.53 2.99
N PRO A 28 21.39 48.12 3.17
CA PRO A 28 22.63 47.43 3.54
C PRO A 28 22.93 47.38 5.06
N ALA A 29 23.97 46.59 5.37
CA ALA A 29 24.56 46.36 6.68
C ALA A 29 25.18 47.60 7.34
N THR A 30 25.15 47.64 8.68
CA THR A 30 26.07 48.44 9.52
C THR A 30 26.41 47.74 10.84
N THR A 31 27.72 47.46 10.97
CA THR A 31 28.62 47.61 12.14
C THR A 31 28.32 46.98 13.50
N ASP A 32 29.21 46.03 13.85
CA ASP A 32 29.92 45.87 15.13
C ASP A 32 29.51 46.78 16.30
N GLN A 33 29.04 46.18 17.40
CA GLN A 33 29.46 46.58 18.74
C GLN A 33 29.57 45.36 19.66
N THR A 34 30.81 45.14 20.11
CA THR A 34 31.28 44.12 21.03
C THR A 34 30.66 44.32 22.43
N GLN A 35 30.08 43.26 22.97
CA GLN A 35 29.51 43.21 24.32
C GLN A 35 30.63 42.95 25.34
N PRO A 36 30.82 43.75 26.41
CA PRO A 36 31.85 43.47 27.40
C PRO A 36 31.38 42.42 28.43
N LEU A 37 32.28 41.49 28.77
CA LEU A 37 32.10 40.51 29.86
C LEU A 37 32.03 41.21 31.24
N PRO A 38 31.20 40.73 32.18
CA PRO A 38 31.16 41.27 33.54
C PRO A 38 32.35 40.76 34.38
N GLN A 39 33.13 41.69 34.93
CA GLN A 39 34.16 41.41 35.94
C GLN A 39 33.52 41.15 37.31
N SER A 40 33.87 40.02 37.91
CA SER A 40 33.58 39.63 39.29
C SER A 40 34.45 40.46 40.25
N LYS A 41 33.81 41.22 41.16
CA LYS A 41 34.47 41.75 42.36
C LYS A 41 34.23 40.79 43.52
N ASP A 42 35.33 40.23 44.02
CA ASP A 42 35.39 39.62 45.34
C ASP A 42 35.08 40.68 46.41
N ASP A 43 34.17 40.35 47.32
CA ASP A 43 34.18 40.92 48.67
C ASP A 43 33.91 39.80 49.68
N GLN A 44 34.95 39.49 50.43
CA GLN A 44 34.93 38.64 51.61
C GLN A 44 34.05 39.25 52.69
N LYS A 45 33.12 38.46 53.25
CA LYS A 45 32.74 38.58 54.66
C LYS A 45 32.60 37.21 55.29
N GLN A 46 33.37 37.03 56.36
CA GLN A 46 33.50 35.83 57.16
C GLN A 46 32.53 35.85 58.37
N SER A 47 32.25 34.65 58.88
CA SER A 47 31.50 34.28 60.10
C SER A 47 29.97 34.26 59.94
N SER A 48 29.23 33.26 60.43
CA SER A 48 29.43 32.43 61.62
C SER A 48 28.83 31.02 61.43
N GLY A 49 29.35 30.05 62.19
CA GLY A 49 29.01 28.64 62.07
C GLY A 49 27.66 28.28 62.69
N ALA A 50 26.83 27.61 61.89
CA ALA A 50 25.88 26.61 62.35
C ALA A 50 26.24 25.28 61.66
N LYS A 51 26.37 24.19 62.42
CA LYS A 51 26.66 22.85 61.89
C LYS A 51 25.59 22.46 60.86
N LYS A 52 25.96 22.46 59.58
CA LYS A 52 25.13 21.90 58.51
C LYS A 52 25.09 20.36 58.69
N PRO A 53 23.91 19.71 58.69
CA PRO A 53 23.86 18.27 58.50
C PRO A 53 24.48 17.93 57.15
N GLY A 54 25.25 16.84 57.10
CA GLY A 54 26.11 16.44 55.99
C GLY A 54 25.46 16.68 54.63
N PHE A 55 25.98 17.67 53.91
CA PHE A 55 25.63 17.90 52.52
C PHE A 55 26.42 16.89 51.70
N ASP A 56 25.81 15.77 51.34
CA ASP A 56 26.41 14.83 50.40
C ASP A 56 25.96 15.19 48.98
N PRO A 57 26.80 15.88 48.18
CA PRO A 57 26.43 16.31 46.83
C PRO A 57 26.17 15.13 45.89
N ILE A 58 26.72 13.96 46.19
CA ILE A 58 26.63 12.76 45.34
C ILE A 58 25.20 12.18 45.39
N ASP A 59 24.63 12.05 46.59
CA ASP A 59 23.25 11.54 46.80
C ASP A 59 22.17 12.38 46.09
N LYS A 60 22.36 13.70 46.02
CA LYS A 60 21.43 14.59 45.32
C LYS A 60 21.55 14.45 43.80
N ILE A 61 22.77 14.28 43.30
CA ILE A 61 23.02 14.09 41.87
C ILE A 61 22.43 12.75 41.43
N GLU A 62 22.64 11.66 42.18
CA GLU A 62 22.07 10.35 41.86
C GLU A 62 20.54 10.36 41.86
N LYS A 63 19.91 10.92 42.90
CA LYS A 63 18.44 11.07 42.96
C LYS A 63 17.88 11.90 41.79
N SER A 64 18.59 12.96 41.39
CA SER A 64 18.19 13.78 40.24
C SER A 64 18.31 13.03 38.91
N LEU A 65 19.36 12.21 38.75
CA LEU A 65 19.58 11.38 37.56
C LEU A 65 18.54 10.27 37.46
N GLU A 66 18.20 9.62 38.57
CA GLU A 66 17.12 8.63 38.62
C GLU A 66 15.75 9.24 38.28
N ALA A 67 15.43 10.40 38.85
CA ALA A 67 14.21 11.12 38.52
C ALA A 67 14.15 11.48 37.03
N ARG A 68 15.25 11.96 36.47
CA ARG A 68 15.36 12.28 35.03
C ARG A 68 15.23 11.02 34.15
N ARG A 69 15.83 9.90 34.56
CA ARG A 69 15.68 8.60 33.85
C ARG A 69 14.23 8.12 33.86
N LYS A 70 13.53 8.25 35.00
CA LYS A 70 12.09 7.91 35.12
C LYS A 70 11.25 8.80 34.20
N GLN A 71 11.48 10.11 34.20
CA GLN A 71 10.78 11.05 33.30
C GLN A 71 11.02 10.72 31.82
N ILE A 72 12.25 10.39 31.44
CA ILE A 72 12.57 9.99 30.06
C ILE A 72 11.85 8.68 29.69
N ALA A 73 11.82 7.69 30.60
CA ALA A 73 11.12 6.43 30.38
C ALA A 73 9.60 6.64 30.20
N GLU A 74 8.99 7.49 31.02
CA GLU A 74 7.57 7.87 30.90
C GLU A 74 7.28 8.63 29.60
N ALA A 75 8.13 9.59 29.23
CA ALA A 75 8.01 10.32 27.98
C ALA A 75 8.10 9.38 26.77
N ARG A 76 9.02 8.41 26.80
CA ARG A 76 9.14 7.37 25.76
C ARG A 76 7.91 6.47 25.71
N LYS A 77 7.37 6.04 26.85
CA LYS A 77 6.14 5.25 26.91
C LYS A 77 4.95 6.03 26.33
N LYS A 78 4.81 7.31 26.68
CA LYS A 78 3.77 8.21 26.16
C LYS A 78 3.90 8.42 24.65
N ALA A 79 5.13 8.61 24.14
CA ALA A 79 5.38 8.73 22.72
C ALA A 79 5.04 7.46 21.94
N ARG A 80 5.40 6.28 22.47
CA ARG A 80 5.02 4.99 21.88
C ARG A 80 3.51 4.78 21.86
N ASN A 81 2.82 5.13 22.93
CA ASN A 81 1.36 5.02 22.99
C ASN A 81 0.67 5.97 22.01
N ARG A 82 1.16 7.21 21.87
CA ARG A 82 0.66 8.15 20.85
C ARG A 82 0.91 7.64 19.44
N ALA A 83 2.10 7.12 19.15
CA ALA A 83 2.40 6.54 17.85
C ALA A 83 1.53 5.31 17.54
N ARG A 84 1.23 4.48 18.55
CA ARG A 84 0.30 3.35 18.41
C ARG A 84 -1.13 3.83 18.15
N ALA A 85 -1.63 4.78 18.94
CA ALA A 85 -2.96 5.35 18.76
C ALA A 85 -3.11 6.04 17.39
N GLN A 86 -2.07 6.74 16.91
CA GLN A 86 -2.05 7.32 15.57
C GLN A 86 -2.06 6.25 14.48
N ARG A 87 -1.33 5.14 14.65
CA ARG A 87 -1.38 4.02 13.70
C ARG A 87 -2.75 3.37 13.65
N GLU A 88 -3.38 3.14 14.82
CA GLU A 88 -4.73 2.57 14.92
C GLU A 88 -5.77 3.54 14.34
N ALA A 89 -5.66 4.85 14.57
CA ALA A 89 -6.55 5.85 14.01
C ALA A 89 -6.35 6.10 12.50
N GLN A 90 -5.18 5.75 11.94
CA GLN A 90 -4.87 5.86 10.51
C GLN A 90 -5.05 4.54 9.77
N GLN A 91 -5.48 3.47 10.44
CA GLN A 91 -5.82 2.23 9.73
C GLN A 91 -7.02 2.53 8.82
N PRO A 92 -6.89 2.33 7.50
CA PRO A 92 -8.03 2.43 6.61
C PRO A 92 -9.11 1.45 7.10
N GLU A 93 -10.35 1.92 7.14
CA GLU A 93 -11.49 1.05 7.44
C GLU A 93 -11.50 -0.12 6.44
N GLU A 94 -11.55 -1.35 6.96
CA GLU A 94 -11.56 -2.53 6.09
C GLU A 94 -12.87 -2.52 5.28
N PRO A 95 -12.80 -2.74 3.96
CA PRO A 95 -14.00 -2.79 3.15
C PRO A 95 -14.93 -3.91 3.62
N ALA A 96 -16.24 -3.64 3.52
CA ALA A 96 -17.25 -4.62 3.89
C ALA A 96 -17.11 -5.91 3.05
N LEU A 97 -17.32 -7.06 3.68
CA LEU A 97 -17.32 -8.35 2.98
C LEU A 97 -18.62 -8.50 2.19
N ILE A 98 -18.49 -8.67 0.87
CA ILE A 98 -19.58 -8.88 -0.07
C ILE A 98 -19.55 -10.35 -0.52
N LEU A 99 -19.78 -11.24 0.45
CA LEU A 99 -19.82 -12.68 0.22
C LEU A 99 -21.17 -13.24 0.66
N PRO A 100 -21.70 -14.27 -0.04
CA PRO A 100 -22.93 -14.95 0.38
C PRO A 100 -22.85 -15.44 1.82
N SER A 101 -23.95 -15.37 2.57
CA SER A 101 -23.97 -15.81 3.98
C SER A 101 -23.67 -17.30 4.15
N ASN A 102 -24.11 -18.11 3.20
CA ASN A 102 -23.95 -19.57 3.19
C ASN A 102 -22.79 -19.98 2.27
N SER A 103 -22.18 -21.13 2.59
CA SER A 103 -21.11 -21.74 1.79
C SER A 103 -21.29 -23.25 1.72
N SER A 104 -20.96 -23.82 0.59
CA SER A 104 -20.51 -25.21 0.51
C SER A 104 -19.14 -25.36 1.20
N PRO A 105 -18.81 -26.56 1.70
CA PRO A 105 -17.54 -26.85 2.35
C PRO A 105 -16.36 -26.84 1.34
N LYS A 106 -15.15 -26.61 1.84
CA LYS A 106 -13.93 -26.43 1.03
C LYS A 106 -13.57 -27.61 0.14
N LYS A 107 -14.01 -28.82 0.50
CA LYS A 107 -13.80 -30.02 -0.33
C LYS A 107 -14.43 -29.88 -1.72
N ASP A 108 -15.42 -29.01 -1.86
CA ASP A 108 -16.12 -28.75 -3.12
C ASP A 108 -15.44 -27.62 -3.93
N LEU A 109 -14.34 -27.02 -3.43
CA LEU A 109 -13.57 -25.99 -4.16
C LEU A 109 -12.65 -26.58 -5.23
N SER A 110 -12.31 -27.86 -5.17
CA SER A 110 -11.44 -28.48 -6.17
C SER A 110 -12.11 -28.46 -7.55
N GLY A 111 -11.34 -28.11 -8.58
CA GLY A 111 -11.85 -28.04 -9.95
C GLY A 111 -11.36 -26.80 -10.69
N ASN A 112 -11.96 -26.57 -11.85
CA ASN A 112 -11.64 -25.47 -12.75
C ASN A 112 -12.75 -24.42 -12.71
N TRP A 113 -12.36 -23.16 -12.56
CA TRP A 113 -13.25 -22.04 -12.34
C TRP A 113 -12.91 -20.90 -13.30
N ILE A 114 -13.87 -20.39 -14.05
CA ILE A 114 -13.68 -19.23 -14.95
C ILE A 114 -14.12 -17.97 -14.22
N LEU A 115 -13.26 -16.95 -14.19
CA LEU A 115 -13.62 -15.65 -13.65
C LEU A 115 -14.65 -14.95 -14.54
N GLN A 116 -15.71 -14.45 -13.90
CA GLN A 116 -16.63 -13.53 -14.53
C GLN A 116 -15.94 -12.17 -14.71
N GLY A 117 -15.66 -11.80 -15.97
CA GLY A 117 -14.88 -10.61 -16.31
C GLY A 117 -15.39 -9.30 -15.70
N GLU A 118 -16.69 -9.19 -15.44
CA GLU A 118 -17.29 -8.03 -14.76
C GLU A 118 -16.77 -7.85 -13.33
N SER A 119 -16.44 -8.93 -12.62
CA SER A 119 -15.90 -8.87 -11.25
C SER A 119 -14.45 -8.36 -11.21
N LEU A 120 -13.71 -8.45 -12.32
CA LEU A 120 -12.32 -7.97 -12.42
C LEU A 120 -12.24 -6.47 -12.76
N LYS A 121 -13.29 -5.94 -13.37
CA LYS A 121 -13.33 -4.57 -13.93
C LYS A 121 -12.92 -3.51 -12.92
N GLU A 122 -13.52 -3.52 -11.73
CA GLU A 122 -13.22 -2.53 -10.70
C GLU A 122 -11.77 -2.65 -10.19
N THR A 123 -11.29 -3.88 -10.03
CA THR A 123 -9.92 -4.11 -9.59
C THR A 123 -8.91 -3.57 -10.61
N LEU A 124 -9.15 -3.81 -11.91
CA LEU A 124 -8.33 -3.27 -12.99
C LEU A 124 -8.40 -1.75 -13.03
N VAL A 125 -9.60 -1.16 -13.02
CA VAL A 125 -9.77 0.30 -13.02
C VAL A 125 -9.01 0.92 -11.85
N ARG A 126 -9.14 0.37 -10.64
CA ARG A 126 -8.43 0.87 -9.45
C ARG A 126 -6.92 0.74 -9.58
N GLN A 127 -6.42 -0.40 -10.07
CA GLN A 127 -4.98 -0.65 -10.24
C GLN A 127 -4.35 0.26 -11.29
N PHE A 128 -5.01 0.43 -12.45
CA PHE A 128 -4.52 1.31 -13.50
C PHE A 128 -4.72 2.80 -13.16
N GLN A 129 -5.80 3.17 -12.49
CA GLN A 129 -6.02 4.53 -12.01
C GLN A 129 -4.91 4.98 -11.05
N LYS A 130 -4.44 4.09 -10.16
CA LYS A 130 -3.26 4.35 -9.32
C LYS A 130 -1.99 4.60 -10.15
N THR A 131 -1.88 3.94 -11.30
CA THR A 131 -0.70 4.01 -12.16
C THR A 131 -0.65 5.29 -13.00
N VAL A 132 -1.79 5.78 -13.51
CA VAL A 132 -1.86 6.98 -14.38
C VAL A 132 -1.81 8.31 -13.61
N GLY A 133 -2.07 8.28 -12.30
CA GLY A 133 -2.02 9.45 -11.41
C GLY A 133 -3.36 10.16 -11.23
N LYS A 134 -3.41 11.15 -10.34
CA LYS A 134 -4.65 11.84 -9.92
C LYS A 134 -5.25 12.77 -10.99
N ASP A 135 -4.42 13.28 -11.91
CA ASP A 135 -4.83 14.25 -12.93
C ASP A 135 -5.25 13.60 -14.26
N ALA A 136 -5.40 12.26 -14.26
CA ALA A 136 -5.86 11.50 -15.41
C ALA A 136 -7.02 10.60 -14.98
N SER A 137 -7.98 10.35 -15.87
CA SER A 137 -9.03 9.35 -15.67
C SER A 137 -8.74 8.12 -16.50
N PHE A 138 -8.96 6.94 -15.93
CA PHE A 138 -8.86 5.67 -16.62
C PHE A 138 -10.26 5.11 -16.90
N LYS A 139 -10.52 4.76 -18.16
CA LYS A 139 -11.73 4.09 -18.60
C LYS A 139 -11.38 2.73 -19.18
N LEU A 140 -11.88 1.68 -18.54
CA LEU A 140 -11.79 0.32 -19.07
C LEU A 140 -12.71 0.18 -20.29
N GLY A 141 -12.16 -0.32 -21.39
CA GLY A 141 -12.88 -0.65 -22.61
C GLY A 141 -13.26 -2.13 -22.64
N LYS A 142 -12.93 -2.80 -23.74
CA LYS A 142 -13.26 -4.21 -23.97
C LYS A 142 -12.25 -5.11 -23.27
N ILE A 143 -12.74 -6.17 -22.63
CA ILE A 143 -11.93 -7.31 -22.18
C ILE A 143 -12.33 -8.53 -23.00
N THR A 144 -11.34 -9.31 -23.44
CA THR A 144 -11.52 -10.62 -24.08
C THR A 144 -10.55 -11.64 -23.52
N GLY A 145 -10.75 -12.91 -23.87
CA GLY A 145 -9.96 -14.04 -23.38
C GLY A 145 -10.54 -14.62 -22.09
N LYS A 146 -9.87 -15.64 -21.55
CA LYS A 146 -10.30 -16.35 -20.35
C LYS A 146 -9.30 -16.13 -19.22
N TYR A 147 -9.81 -16.07 -18.00
CA TYR A 147 -9.00 -16.18 -16.79
C TYR A 147 -9.56 -17.33 -15.97
N THR A 148 -8.83 -18.44 -15.94
CA THR A 148 -9.26 -19.70 -15.33
C THR A 148 -8.42 -19.96 -14.09
N VAL A 149 -9.06 -20.37 -13.01
CA VAL A 149 -8.42 -20.80 -11.77
C VAL A 149 -8.69 -22.29 -11.58
N SER A 150 -7.62 -23.06 -11.43
CA SER A 150 -7.67 -24.49 -11.14
C SER A 150 -7.20 -24.73 -9.71
N VAL A 151 -8.06 -25.31 -8.88
CA VAL A 151 -7.75 -25.70 -7.50
C VAL A 151 -7.51 -27.21 -7.47
N SER A 152 -6.35 -27.64 -6.96
CA SER A 152 -5.99 -29.05 -6.92
C SER A 152 -6.92 -29.87 -6.00
N PRO A 153 -7.15 -31.17 -6.27
CA PRO A 153 -8.04 -32.01 -5.45
C PRO A 153 -7.64 -32.13 -3.98
N ASP A 154 -6.33 -32.05 -3.70
CA ASP A 154 -5.76 -32.06 -2.35
C ASP A 154 -5.76 -30.69 -1.67
N LEU A 155 -6.26 -29.65 -2.36
CA LEU A 155 -6.37 -28.27 -1.89
C LEU A 155 -5.02 -27.66 -1.46
N THR A 156 -3.92 -28.07 -2.08
CA THR A 156 -2.56 -27.56 -1.80
C THR A 156 -2.07 -26.56 -2.84
N LYS A 157 -2.61 -26.60 -4.07
CA LYS A 157 -2.17 -25.79 -5.20
C LYS A 157 -3.34 -25.10 -5.88
N LEU A 158 -3.09 -23.86 -6.29
CA LEU A 158 -3.98 -23.08 -7.13
C LEU A 158 -3.19 -22.59 -8.35
N THR A 159 -3.69 -22.81 -9.56
CA THR A 159 -3.09 -22.31 -10.79
C THR A 159 -4.06 -21.35 -11.46
N ALA A 160 -3.61 -20.12 -11.73
CA ALA A 160 -4.38 -19.14 -12.48
C ALA A 160 -3.80 -19.00 -13.88
N ALA A 161 -4.59 -19.29 -14.91
CA ALA A 161 -4.22 -19.21 -16.32
C ALA A 161 -4.86 -17.98 -16.97
N TRP A 162 -4.05 -17.18 -17.66
CA TRP A 162 -4.47 -16.10 -18.52
C TRP A 162 -4.39 -16.59 -19.96
N GLU A 163 -5.54 -16.78 -20.62
CA GLU A 163 -5.61 -17.35 -21.96
C GLU A 163 -6.12 -16.32 -22.95
N GLU A 164 -5.24 -15.93 -23.89
CA GLU A 164 -5.53 -14.92 -24.91
C GLU A 164 -6.15 -13.63 -24.33
N TRP A 165 -5.78 -13.31 -23.09
CA TRP A 165 -6.44 -12.25 -22.36
C TRP A 165 -6.02 -10.91 -22.94
N LYS A 166 -7.00 -10.08 -23.29
CA LYS A 166 -6.74 -8.76 -23.85
C LYS A 166 -7.66 -7.74 -23.19
N MET A 167 -7.12 -6.56 -22.98
CA MET A 167 -7.83 -5.42 -22.43
C MET A 167 -7.47 -4.19 -23.23
N ASP A 168 -8.51 -3.50 -23.71
CA ASP A 168 -8.39 -2.16 -24.23
C ASP A 168 -8.91 -1.16 -23.21
N SER A 169 -8.26 0.00 -23.14
CA SER A 169 -8.62 1.05 -22.20
C SER A 169 -8.24 2.43 -22.76
N THR A 170 -8.85 3.45 -22.19
CA THR A 170 -8.61 4.84 -22.55
C THR A 170 -8.21 5.61 -21.30
N THR A 171 -7.11 6.34 -21.37
CA THR A 171 -6.71 7.28 -20.33
C THR A 171 -6.93 8.70 -20.83
N THR A 172 -7.56 9.56 -20.04
CA THR A 172 -7.80 10.96 -20.43
C THR A 172 -7.12 11.89 -19.43
N ARG A 173 -6.36 12.87 -19.93
CA ARG A 173 -5.69 13.92 -19.15
C ARG A 173 -5.97 15.28 -19.80
N GLY A 174 -6.81 16.09 -19.17
CA GLY A 174 -7.33 17.31 -19.79
C GLY A 174 -8.07 16.99 -21.08
N GLU A 175 -7.71 17.66 -22.18
CA GLU A 175 -8.29 17.43 -23.51
C GLU A 175 -7.66 16.25 -24.27
N ARG A 176 -6.58 15.66 -23.75
CA ARG A 176 -5.87 14.55 -24.43
C ARG A 176 -6.42 13.22 -23.96
N SER A 177 -6.74 12.36 -24.91
CA SER A 177 -7.21 10.99 -24.68
C SER A 177 -6.31 10.02 -25.42
N VAL A 178 -5.80 9.02 -24.69
CA VAL A 178 -4.82 8.06 -25.20
C VAL A 178 -5.32 6.63 -24.96
N THR A 179 -5.08 5.75 -25.94
CA THR A 179 -5.50 4.35 -25.87
C THR A 179 -4.37 3.48 -25.35
N LEU A 180 -4.70 2.59 -24.41
CA LEU A 180 -3.81 1.57 -23.88
C LEU A 180 -4.43 0.19 -24.17
N SER A 181 -3.69 -0.65 -24.88
CA SER A 181 -4.04 -2.05 -25.13
C SER A 181 -3.05 -2.95 -24.41
N VAL A 182 -3.54 -3.95 -23.68
CA VAL A 182 -2.74 -4.93 -22.95
C VAL A 182 -3.15 -6.32 -23.39
N SER A 183 -2.19 -7.17 -23.73
CA SER A 183 -2.39 -8.60 -23.89
C SER A 183 -1.57 -9.38 -22.88
N VAL A 184 -2.12 -10.47 -22.38
CA VAL A 184 -1.52 -11.34 -21.36
C VAL A 184 -1.73 -12.79 -21.76
N ASP A 185 -0.68 -13.58 -21.58
CA ASP A 185 -0.73 -15.03 -21.70
C ASP A 185 0.17 -15.67 -20.63
N GLY A 186 -0.16 -16.90 -20.23
CA GLY A 186 0.62 -17.70 -19.29
C GLY A 186 -0.05 -17.90 -17.94
N THR A 187 0.73 -18.38 -16.98
CA THR A 187 0.18 -18.90 -15.72
C THR A 187 0.83 -18.27 -14.49
N GLN A 188 0.06 -18.24 -13.40
CA GLN A 188 0.53 -17.94 -12.07
C GLN A 188 0.24 -19.14 -11.17
N GLU A 189 1.26 -19.62 -10.47
CA GLU A 189 1.16 -20.78 -9.57
C GLU A 189 1.19 -20.31 -8.13
N TYR A 190 0.21 -20.74 -7.35
CA TYR A 190 0.03 -20.40 -5.94
C TYR A 190 0.03 -21.67 -5.09
N GLU A 191 0.64 -21.57 -3.92
CA GLU A 191 0.52 -22.54 -2.84
C GLU A 191 -0.65 -22.13 -1.94
N ILE A 192 -1.53 -23.06 -1.62
CA ILE A 192 -2.61 -22.89 -0.66
C ILE A 192 -2.06 -23.29 0.72
N LEU A 193 -1.85 -22.30 1.57
CA LEU A 193 -1.32 -22.50 2.92
C LEU A 193 -2.42 -22.95 3.88
N GLN A 194 -3.64 -22.42 3.72
CA GLN A 194 -4.75 -22.75 4.60
C GLN A 194 -6.11 -22.46 3.96
N ILE A 195 -7.10 -23.32 4.23
CA ILE A 195 -8.52 -23.04 3.96
C ILE A 195 -9.37 -23.36 5.20
N VAL A 196 -10.15 -22.36 5.64
CA VAL A 196 -11.05 -22.40 6.80
C VAL A 196 -12.51 -22.24 6.34
N ASP A 197 -13.37 -23.20 6.69
CA ASP A 197 -14.80 -23.31 6.29
C ASP A 197 -15.79 -22.48 7.12
N GLY A 198 -15.31 -21.57 7.99
CA GLY A 198 -16.07 -20.98 9.10
C GLY A 198 -17.57 -20.68 8.87
N LYS A 199 -18.37 -20.73 9.95
CA LYS A 199 -19.85 -20.62 9.88
C LYS A 199 -20.42 -19.31 9.30
N ASN A 200 -19.60 -18.29 9.04
CA ASN A 200 -20.02 -17.02 8.48
C ASN A 200 -18.93 -16.45 7.54
N PRO A 201 -19.24 -15.45 6.70
CA PRO A 201 -18.26 -14.86 5.77
C PRO A 201 -16.93 -14.44 6.42
N LYS A 202 -16.98 -13.83 7.60
CA LYS A 202 -15.79 -13.31 8.31
C LYS A 202 -14.85 -14.43 8.80
N MET A 203 -15.39 -15.62 9.06
CA MET A 203 -14.61 -16.78 9.53
C MET A 203 -14.15 -17.69 8.39
N ARG A 204 -14.68 -17.53 7.18
CA ARG A 204 -14.18 -18.24 5.99
C ARG A 204 -12.95 -17.54 5.47
N LYS A 205 -11.82 -18.24 5.47
CA LYS A 205 -10.52 -17.69 5.10
C LYS A 205 -9.77 -18.64 4.20
N ILE A 206 -9.08 -18.06 3.22
CA ILE A 206 -8.16 -18.76 2.34
C ILE A 206 -6.84 -17.98 2.34
N GLU A 207 -5.77 -18.70 2.66
CA GLU A 207 -4.41 -18.20 2.64
C GLU A 207 -3.67 -18.83 1.46
N ILE A 208 -3.23 -17.98 0.55
CA ILE A 208 -2.50 -18.37 -0.66
C ILE A 208 -1.23 -17.53 -0.80
N LYS A 209 -0.22 -18.15 -1.39
CA LYS A 209 1.07 -17.53 -1.65
C LYS A 209 1.46 -17.77 -3.10
N LEU A 210 1.73 -16.69 -3.84
CA LEU A 210 2.28 -16.79 -5.19
C LEU A 210 3.68 -17.40 -5.12
N ILE A 211 3.87 -18.52 -5.82
CA ILE A 211 5.13 -19.24 -5.92
C ILE A 211 5.85 -18.89 -7.21
N GLU A 212 5.11 -18.80 -8.31
CA GLU A 212 5.69 -18.56 -9.62
C GLU A 212 4.74 -17.74 -10.50
N ASP A 213 5.31 -16.77 -11.22
CA ASP A 213 4.59 -15.98 -12.22
C ASP A 213 5.25 -16.13 -13.59
N LYS A 214 4.68 -17.01 -14.41
CA LYS A 214 5.09 -17.29 -15.78
C LYS A 214 4.31 -16.45 -16.81
N THR A 215 3.61 -15.39 -16.39
CA THR A 215 2.85 -14.56 -17.33
C THR A 215 3.77 -13.70 -18.19
N ALA A 216 3.45 -13.65 -19.48
CA ALA A 216 4.00 -12.69 -20.43
C ALA A 216 2.91 -11.65 -20.74
N SER A 217 3.28 -10.36 -20.70
CA SER A 217 2.37 -9.28 -21.08
C SER A 217 2.98 -8.42 -22.18
N GLN A 218 2.17 -7.98 -23.13
CA GLN A 218 2.51 -6.91 -24.06
C GLN A 218 1.56 -5.75 -23.85
N SER A 219 2.09 -4.53 -23.83
CA SER A 219 1.31 -3.32 -23.72
C SER A 219 1.64 -2.37 -24.87
N PHE A 220 0.61 -1.69 -25.37
CA PHE A 220 0.71 -0.73 -26.45
C PHE A 220 0.06 0.57 -26.00
N PHE A 221 0.82 1.66 -26.05
CA PHE A 221 0.34 3.01 -25.79
C PHE A 221 0.28 3.76 -27.11
N GLU A 222 -0.92 4.19 -27.52
CA GLU A 222 -1.15 4.81 -28.84
C GLU A 222 -0.61 3.95 -30.01
N GLY A 223 -0.69 2.62 -29.88
CA GLY A 223 -0.16 1.67 -30.87
C GLY A 223 1.36 1.44 -30.79
N ILE A 224 2.08 2.14 -29.91
CA ILE A 224 3.51 1.95 -29.68
C ILE A 224 3.73 0.92 -28.59
N LYS A 225 4.48 -0.15 -28.90
CA LYS A 225 4.81 -1.21 -27.93
C LYS A 225 5.66 -0.66 -26.78
N MET A 226 5.18 -0.84 -25.56
CA MET A 226 5.92 -0.54 -24.35
C MET A 226 6.86 -1.71 -23.97
N ARG A 227 7.99 -1.40 -23.34
CA ARG A 227 8.98 -2.40 -22.91
C ARG A 227 8.71 -3.00 -21.52
N THR A 228 7.76 -2.43 -20.78
CA THR A 228 7.49 -2.78 -19.39
C THR A 228 6.38 -3.83 -19.29
N LYS A 229 6.62 -4.88 -18.49
CA LYS A 229 5.57 -5.82 -18.08
C LYS A 229 4.49 -5.05 -17.33
N VAL A 230 3.23 -5.33 -17.65
CA VAL A 230 2.10 -4.76 -16.92
C VAL A 230 1.98 -5.46 -15.58
N ASP A 231 1.80 -4.69 -14.51
CA ASP A 231 1.48 -5.26 -13.21
C ASP A 231 0.01 -5.70 -13.22
N LEU A 232 -0.21 -7.02 -13.14
CA LEU A 232 -1.53 -7.63 -13.21
C LEU A 232 -2.06 -7.91 -11.80
N PRO A 233 -3.38 -7.85 -11.59
CA PRO A 233 -3.93 -8.20 -10.30
C PRO A 233 -3.69 -9.68 -10.01
N ALA A 234 -3.02 -9.96 -8.90
CA ALA A 234 -2.80 -11.32 -8.40
C ALA A 234 -3.95 -11.75 -7.47
N LEU A 235 -4.15 -13.07 -7.36
CA LEU A 235 -5.02 -13.61 -6.32
C LEU A 235 -4.38 -13.32 -4.97
N SER A 236 -5.19 -12.85 -4.03
CA SER A 236 -4.73 -12.49 -2.70
C SER A 236 -5.45 -13.31 -1.65
N SER A 237 -4.76 -13.52 -0.53
CA SER A 237 -5.36 -14.11 0.66
C SER A 237 -6.52 -13.24 1.16
N GLY A 238 -7.54 -13.87 1.72
CA GLY A 238 -8.72 -13.16 2.19
C GLY A 238 -9.85 -14.10 2.55
N HIS A 239 -11.06 -13.70 2.16
CA HIS A 239 -12.29 -14.41 2.45
C HIS A 239 -12.81 -15.13 1.22
N TRP A 240 -13.44 -16.27 1.44
CA TRP A 240 -14.00 -17.08 0.36
C TRP A 240 -15.41 -17.57 0.66
N SER A 241 -16.13 -17.92 -0.39
CA SER A 241 -17.43 -18.57 -0.34
C SER A 241 -17.61 -19.43 -1.58
N LEU A 242 -18.30 -20.56 -1.45
CA LEU A 242 -18.82 -21.32 -2.58
C LEU A 242 -20.33 -21.39 -2.43
N HIS A 243 -21.07 -20.71 -3.30
CA HIS A 243 -22.53 -20.63 -3.19
C HIS A 243 -23.14 -20.70 -4.58
N GLU A 244 -24.12 -21.59 -4.76
CA GLU A 244 -24.80 -21.79 -6.05
C GLU A 244 -23.79 -22.01 -7.19
N GLU A 245 -22.83 -22.91 -6.98
CA GLU A 245 -21.75 -23.23 -7.92
C GLU A 245 -20.83 -22.05 -8.30
N THR A 246 -20.96 -20.90 -7.65
CA THR A 246 -20.06 -19.77 -7.83
C THR A 246 -19.05 -19.71 -6.70
N PHE A 247 -17.77 -19.77 -7.07
CA PHE A 247 -16.66 -19.52 -6.15
C PHE A 247 -16.43 -18.02 -6.05
N TYR A 248 -16.47 -17.49 -4.82
CA TYR A 248 -16.21 -16.09 -4.52
C TYR A 248 -14.90 -15.97 -3.75
N LEU A 249 -14.05 -15.04 -4.17
CA LEU A 249 -12.82 -14.69 -3.47
C LEU A 249 -12.74 -13.18 -3.28
N GLN A 250 -12.58 -12.72 -2.04
CA GLN A 250 -12.38 -11.31 -1.71
C GLN A 250 -11.10 -11.16 -0.88
N GLY A 251 -10.08 -10.57 -1.49
CA GLY A 251 -8.81 -10.28 -0.84
C GLY A 251 -8.92 -9.26 0.27
N SER A 252 -7.96 -9.27 1.20
CA SER A 252 -7.86 -8.24 2.23
C SER A 252 -7.73 -6.85 1.59
N GLY A 253 -8.65 -5.93 1.89
CA GLY A 253 -8.67 -4.58 1.32
C GLY A 253 -9.28 -4.47 -0.09
N GLN A 254 -9.85 -5.54 -0.64
CA GLN A 254 -10.67 -5.49 -1.85
C GLN A 254 -12.12 -5.11 -1.50
N GLU A 255 -12.70 -4.18 -2.24
CA GLU A 255 -14.09 -3.73 -2.07
C GLU A 255 -15.08 -4.69 -2.73
N THR A 256 -14.66 -5.39 -3.78
CA THR A 256 -15.47 -6.37 -4.49
C THR A 256 -14.85 -7.76 -4.48
N ALA A 257 -15.73 -8.77 -4.45
CA ALA A 257 -15.36 -10.17 -4.57
C ALA A 257 -15.22 -10.54 -6.05
N TRP A 258 -14.14 -11.25 -6.37
CA TRP A 258 -13.98 -11.95 -7.64
C TRP A 258 -14.90 -13.15 -7.66
N LYS A 259 -15.62 -13.32 -8.77
CA LYS A 259 -16.62 -14.37 -8.94
C LYS A 259 -16.17 -15.32 -10.01
N PHE A 260 -16.12 -16.60 -9.71
CA PHE A 260 -15.75 -17.64 -10.64
C PHE A 260 -16.88 -18.66 -10.77
N ILE A 261 -17.24 -18.99 -12.01
CA ILE A 261 -18.22 -20.03 -12.33
C ILE A 261 -17.48 -21.31 -12.74
N PRO A 262 -18.11 -22.49 -12.69
CA PRO A 262 -17.46 -23.72 -13.12
C PRO A 262 -17.04 -23.59 -14.59
N HIS A 263 -15.81 -24.00 -14.89
CA HIS A 263 -15.39 -24.14 -16.29
C HIS A 263 -16.20 -25.30 -16.89
N PRO A 264 -16.99 -25.07 -17.96
CA PRO A 264 -17.72 -26.15 -18.60
C PRO A 264 -16.70 -27.19 -19.08
N ALA A 265 -16.95 -28.46 -18.78
CA ALA A 265 -16.16 -29.53 -19.38
C ALA A 265 -16.35 -29.47 -20.90
N GLU A 266 -15.24 -29.40 -21.64
CA GLU A 266 -15.23 -29.54 -23.10
C GLU A 266 -15.64 -30.96 -23.51
#